data_AF-A0A970PW59-F1
#
_entry.id   AF-A0A970PW59-F1
#
_cell.length_a   1.000
_cell.length_b   1.000
_cell.length_c   1.000
_cell.angle_alpha   90.00
_cell.angle_beta   90.00
_cell.angle_gamma   90.00
#
_symmetry.space_group_name_H-M   'P 1'
#
loop_
_entity.id
_entity.type
_entity.pdbx_description
1 polymer ?
#
loop_
_entity_poly.entity_id
_entity_poly.type
_entity_poly.pdbx_seq_one_letter_code
_entity_poly.pdbx_strand_id
1 'polypeptide(L)'
;MKYTRDKRRLEDTVRTGNARRPVALLCCILGLWLGGGQAAESGAAHVPPGSPPPGESQILRLRLSSEIMGNKVPYWVYLPEGYENGSAYPVWYGLHSYSASESMWSAGEHIDQIAEEMIAAGELAPLIMVFPFVRYDTAKEIKADMEDGVRGESKSAQFVWQELVPAIDQAFSTDPRPEGRFIGGFSMGGLFALEIGLRHPGLFGVIGAYSPALTWRDYT
;
A
#
# COMPACT_ATOMS: atom_id res chain seq x y z
N MET A 1 15.98 -48.66 1.96
CA MET A 1 14.55 -48.67 2.34
C MET A 1 13.82 -47.72 1.39
N LYS A 2 13.14 -48.23 0.36
CA LYS A 2 12.44 -47.44 -0.66
C LYS A 2 11.01 -47.20 -0.18
N TYR A 3 10.53 -45.96 -0.25
CA TYR A 3 9.14 -45.61 0.05
C TYR A 3 8.49 -45.02 -1.22
N THR A 4 7.56 -45.78 -1.78
CA THR A 4 6.63 -45.35 -2.84
C THR A 4 5.22 -45.29 -2.25
N ARG A 5 4.53 -44.17 -2.40
CA ARG A 5 3.07 -44.02 -2.20
C ARG A 5 2.59 -42.86 -3.08
N ASP A 6 2.12 -43.18 -4.27
CA ASP A 6 0.72 -43.44 -4.67
C ASP A 6 -0.08 -42.15 -4.91
N LYS A 7 -0.30 -41.86 -6.20
CA LYS A 7 -0.78 -40.59 -6.78
C LYS A 7 -2.31 -40.54 -6.97
N ARG A 8 -3.11 -41.40 -6.35
CA ARG A 8 -4.55 -41.57 -6.68
C ARG A 8 -5.54 -41.14 -5.60
N ARG A 9 -5.31 -40.01 -4.92
CA ARG A 9 -6.27 -39.50 -3.93
C ARG A 9 -6.38 -37.96 -3.88
N LEU A 10 -6.40 -37.31 -5.03
CA LEU A 10 -6.55 -35.85 -5.12
C LEU A 10 -7.68 -35.38 -6.06
N GLU A 11 -8.47 -36.26 -6.68
CA GLU A 11 -9.40 -35.84 -7.75
C GLU A 11 -10.90 -35.86 -7.40
N ASP A 12 -11.33 -36.25 -6.19
CA ASP A 12 -12.75 -36.51 -5.90
C ASP A 12 -13.36 -35.67 -4.76
N THR A 13 -12.96 -34.42 -4.56
CA THR A 13 -13.71 -33.57 -3.61
C THR A 13 -13.78 -32.13 -4.09
N VAL A 14 -15.02 -31.63 -4.11
CA VAL A 14 -15.45 -30.24 -4.31
C VAL A 14 -15.83 -29.84 -5.75
N ARG A 15 -16.81 -30.57 -6.31
CA ARG A 15 -17.93 -29.97 -7.04
C ARG A 15 -19.12 -29.90 -6.10
N THR A 16 -19.42 -28.71 -5.58
CA THR A 16 -20.73 -28.17 -5.13
C THR A 16 -20.50 -27.12 -4.05
N GLY A 17 -21.00 -25.90 -4.22
CA GLY A 17 -21.06 -24.92 -3.13
C GLY A 17 -20.82 -23.50 -3.59
N ASN A 18 -21.90 -22.76 -3.77
CA ASN A 18 -21.94 -21.32 -3.97
C ASN A 18 -21.28 -20.64 -2.75
N ALA A 19 -20.06 -20.11 -2.91
CA ALA A 19 -19.34 -19.39 -1.85
C ALA A 19 -18.69 -18.14 -2.44
N ARG A 20 -19.01 -17.00 -1.83
CA ARG A 20 -18.50 -15.66 -2.13
C ARG A 20 -16.96 -15.71 -2.20
N ARG A 21 -16.41 -15.31 -3.34
CA ARG A 21 -14.95 -15.30 -3.58
C ARG A 21 -14.32 -14.10 -2.87
N PRO A 22 -13.25 -14.27 -2.07
CA PRO A 22 -12.46 -13.14 -1.61
C PRO A 22 -11.62 -12.59 -2.78
N VAL A 23 -11.56 -11.26 -2.86
CA VAL A 23 -10.73 -10.48 -3.78
C VAL A 23 -9.26 -10.86 -3.58
N ALA A 24 -8.71 -11.64 -4.50
CA ALA A 24 -7.29 -11.93 -4.59
C ALA A 24 -6.97 -12.38 -6.02
N LEU A 25 -6.76 -11.43 -6.92
CA LEU A 25 -6.08 -11.65 -8.20
C LEU A 25 -5.70 -10.32 -8.82
N LEU A 26 -4.46 -9.88 -8.60
CA LEU A 26 -3.77 -9.03 -9.56
C LEU A 26 -2.25 -9.17 -9.38
N CYS A 27 -1.64 -9.96 -10.26
CA CYS A 27 -0.22 -9.94 -10.57
C CYS A 27 -0.04 -10.75 -11.85
N CYS A 28 0.25 -10.09 -12.97
CA CYS A 28 1.33 -10.46 -13.88
C CYS A 28 1.27 -9.61 -15.17
N ILE A 29 2.45 -9.01 -15.47
CA ILE A 29 2.98 -8.56 -16.77
C ILE A 29 3.00 -7.04 -16.96
N LEU A 30 4.21 -6.47 -16.86
CA LEU A 30 4.92 -5.59 -17.81
C LEU A 30 6.19 -5.09 -17.09
N GLY A 31 7.37 -5.00 -17.71
CA GLY A 31 7.66 -4.63 -19.08
C GLY A 31 8.34 -3.26 -19.02
N LEU A 32 9.66 -3.26 -18.82
CA LEU A 32 10.52 -2.07 -18.68
C LEU A 32 10.15 -0.94 -19.65
N TRP A 33 9.82 0.24 -19.13
CA TRP A 33 9.98 1.51 -19.83
C TRP A 33 10.53 2.57 -18.87
N LEU A 34 11.74 3.06 -19.17
CA LEU A 34 12.36 4.21 -18.53
C LEU A 34 11.97 5.46 -19.32
N GLY A 35 11.24 6.38 -18.71
CA GLY A 35 10.92 7.68 -19.30
C GLY A 35 10.77 8.72 -18.20
N GLY A 36 11.80 9.54 -18.00
CA GLY A 36 11.79 10.62 -17.02
C GLY A 36 10.91 11.79 -17.45
N GLY A 37 10.03 12.22 -16.55
CA GLY A 37 9.30 13.49 -16.64
C GLY A 37 9.28 14.15 -15.27
N GLN A 38 9.90 15.33 -15.15
CA GLN A 38 9.79 16.17 -13.95
C GLN A 38 8.39 16.78 -13.88
N ALA A 39 7.67 16.53 -12.79
CA ALA A 39 6.44 17.25 -12.47
C ALA A 39 6.76 18.42 -11.54
N ALA A 40 6.30 19.62 -11.92
CA ALA A 40 6.48 20.85 -11.18
C ALA A 40 5.69 20.84 -9.85
N GLU A 41 6.29 21.41 -8.81
CA GLU A 41 5.69 21.53 -7.48
C GLU A 41 4.71 22.71 -7.41
N SER A 42 3.50 22.46 -6.93
CA SER A 42 2.67 23.49 -6.29
C SER A 42 2.55 23.18 -4.80
N GLY A 43 2.80 24.20 -3.98
CA GLY A 43 2.63 24.16 -2.54
C GLY A 43 1.26 24.72 -2.15
N ALA A 44 0.47 23.93 -1.43
CA ALA A 44 -0.60 24.43 -0.58
C ALA A 44 -0.87 23.39 0.53
N ALA A 45 -1.07 23.88 1.74
CA ALA A 45 -1.49 23.08 2.89
C ALA A 45 -3.02 22.94 2.92
N HIS A 46 -3.46 21.75 3.35
CA HIS A 46 -4.74 21.31 3.92
C HIS A 46 -6.02 22.10 3.60
N VAL A 47 -6.68 21.70 2.50
CA VAL A 47 -8.14 21.66 2.39
C VAL A 47 -8.45 20.33 1.70
N PRO A 48 -9.27 19.42 2.27
CA PRO A 48 -9.77 18.30 1.50
C PRO A 48 -10.61 18.91 0.35
N PRO A 49 -10.27 18.65 -0.91
CA PRO A 49 -11.11 19.12 -2.01
C PRO A 49 -12.54 18.62 -1.78
N GLY A 50 -13.50 19.48 -2.11
CA GLY A 50 -14.92 19.13 -2.06
C GLY A 50 -15.16 17.80 -2.77
N SER A 51 -16.21 17.10 -2.34
CA SER A 51 -16.65 15.83 -2.90
C SER A 51 -16.54 15.83 -4.43
N PRO A 52 -16.15 14.71 -5.05
CA PRO A 52 -16.02 14.64 -6.51
C PRO A 52 -17.28 15.20 -7.17
N PRO A 53 -17.15 15.92 -8.30
CA PRO A 53 -18.32 16.11 -9.15
C PRO A 53 -18.97 14.73 -9.37
N PRO A 54 -20.30 14.61 -9.27
CA PRO A 54 -20.96 13.32 -9.42
C PRO A 54 -20.49 12.61 -10.70
N GLY A 55 -19.88 11.42 -10.57
CA GLY A 55 -19.55 10.53 -11.69
C GLY A 55 -18.08 10.34 -12.06
N GLU A 56 -17.10 10.91 -11.35
CA GLU A 56 -15.68 10.64 -11.64
C GLU A 56 -14.86 10.30 -10.37
N SER A 57 -13.86 9.43 -10.53
CA SER A 57 -12.82 9.17 -9.54
C SER A 57 -11.87 10.37 -9.39
N GLN A 58 -11.06 10.41 -8.33
CA GLN A 58 -10.10 11.51 -8.12
C GLN A 58 -8.74 11.02 -7.66
N ILE A 59 -7.68 11.69 -8.15
CA ILE A 59 -6.33 11.59 -7.60
C ILE A 59 -5.95 12.91 -6.92
N LEU A 60 -5.78 12.85 -5.60
CA LEU A 60 -5.35 13.98 -4.78
C LEU A 60 -3.84 13.88 -4.56
N ARG A 61 -3.10 14.98 -4.77
CA ARG A 61 -1.66 15.06 -4.55
C ARG A 61 -1.39 15.96 -3.35
N LEU A 62 -1.03 15.37 -2.23
CA LEU A 62 -1.00 16.01 -0.93
C LEU A 62 0.40 15.93 -0.31
N ARG A 63 0.60 16.69 0.77
CA ARG A 63 1.81 16.62 1.60
C ARG A 63 1.42 16.62 3.07
N LEU A 64 2.02 15.73 3.86
CA LEU A 64 1.84 15.66 5.31
C LEU A 64 3.08 16.24 6.00
N SER A 65 2.91 17.20 6.90
CA SER A 65 4.00 17.63 7.78
C SER A 65 4.29 16.50 8.77
N SER A 66 5.51 15.96 8.73
CA SER A 66 5.94 14.83 9.54
C SER A 66 6.96 15.26 10.59
N GLU A 67 6.71 14.91 11.84
CA GLU A 67 7.67 15.11 12.92
C GLU A 67 8.77 14.05 12.83
N ILE A 68 8.40 12.79 12.55
CA ILE A 68 9.32 11.65 12.39
C ILE A 68 10.34 11.90 11.28
N MET A 69 9.90 12.40 10.13
CA MET A 69 10.75 12.67 8.96
C MET A 69 11.39 14.06 9.03
N GLY A 70 10.91 14.94 9.91
CA GLY A 70 11.39 16.32 10.04
C GLY A 70 11.15 17.20 8.81
N ASN A 71 10.20 16.81 7.94
CA ASN A 71 9.90 17.50 6.69
C ASN A 71 8.43 17.27 6.26
N LYS A 72 8.05 17.83 5.12
CA LYS A 72 6.75 17.55 4.49
C LYS A 72 6.89 16.38 3.52
N VAL A 73 6.22 15.27 3.80
CA VAL A 73 6.26 14.05 2.99
C VAL A 73 5.13 14.07 1.96
N PRO A 74 5.41 13.95 0.65
CA PRO A 74 4.37 13.84 -0.36
C PRO A 74 3.68 12.48 -0.33
N TYR A 75 2.38 12.49 -0.59
CA TYR A 75 1.58 11.29 -0.78
C TYR A 75 0.41 11.58 -1.73
N TRP A 76 -0.04 10.54 -2.44
CA TRP A 76 -1.21 10.63 -3.29
C TRP A 76 -2.36 9.82 -2.70
N VAL A 77 -3.60 10.26 -2.95
CA VAL A 77 -4.83 9.55 -2.55
C VAL A 77 -5.72 9.39 -3.76
N TYR A 78 -6.08 8.15 -4.07
CA TYR A 78 -7.17 7.83 -4.97
C TYR A 78 -8.48 7.73 -4.20
N LEU A 79 -9.50 8.42 -4.69
CA LEU A 79 -10.89 8.27 -4.26
C LEU A 79 -11.70 7.62 -5.39
N PRO A 80 -12.45 6.55 -5.10
CA PRO A 80 -13.26 5.88 -6.11
C PRO A 80 -14.39 6.78 -6.59
N GLU A 81 -14.91 6.48 -7.77
CA GLU A 81 -16.15 7.09 -8.26
C GLU A 81 -17.26 6.89 -7.21
N GLY A 82 -18.05 7.95 -6.96
CA GLY A 82 -19.12 7.90 -5.96
C GLY A 82 -18.61 7.89 -4.51
N TYR A 83 -17.38 8.33 -4.26
CA TYR A 83 -16.91 8.56 -2.89
C TYR A 83 -17.79 9.56 -2.14
N GLU A 84 -18.35 9.13 -0.99
CA GLU A 84 -19.23 9.92 -0.14
C GLU A 84 -18.69 10.01 1.29
N ASN A 85 -18.73 11.21 1.88
CA ASN A 85 -18.37 11.39 3.28
C ASN A 85 -19.40 10.72 4.21
N GLY A 86 -18.92 9.99 5.22
CA GLY A 86 -19.75 9.25 6.19
C GLY A 86 -19.95 7.77 5.86
N SER A 87 -19.48 7.32 4.69
CA SER A 87 -19.33 5.88 4.37
C SER A 87 -18.09 5.30 5.08
N ALA A 88 -17.87 3.99 4.96
CA ALA A 88 -16.65 3.34 5.47
C ALA A 88 -15.99 2.56 4.34
N TYR A 89 -14.96 3.16 3.72
CA TYR A 89 -14.23 2.55 2.62
C TYR A 89 -12.99 1.80 3.14
N PRO A 90 -12.72 0.58 2.65
CA PRO A 90 -11.41 -0.03 2.88
C PRO A 90 -10.31 0.83 2.27
N VAL A 91 -9.12 0.76 2.86
CA VAL A 91 -7.96 1.55 2.45
C VAL A 91 -6.80 0.63 2.11
N TRP A 92 -6.22 0.80 0.93
CA TRP A 92 -4.98 0.16 0.55
C TRP A 92 -3.82 1.16 0.51
N TYR A 93 -2.77 0.88 1.27
CA TYR A 93 -1.52 1.65 1.28
C TYR A 93 -0.50 1.00 0.34
N GLY A 94 -0.24 1.62 -0.81
CA GLY A 94 0.66 1.14 -1.84
C GLY A 94 2.05 1.79 -1.76
N LEU A 95 3.05 1.01 -1.35
CA LEU A 95 4.43 1.44 -1.18
C LEU A 95 5.25 1.20 -2.44
N HIS A 96 5.93 2.24 -2.93
CA HIS A 96 6.67 2.20 -4.19
C HIS A 96 8.06 1.53 -4.06
N SER A 97 8.69 1.22 -5.19
CA SER A 97 10.07 0.68 -5.26
C SER A 97 11.14 1.75 -4.95
N TYR A 98 12.37 1.36 -4.62
CA TYR A 98 13.45 2.28 -4.22
C TYR A 98 13.69 3.46 -5.19
N SER A 99 13.67 3.20 -6.50
CA SER A 99 13.92 4.21 -7.54
C SER A 99 12.70 5.03 -7.94
N ALA A 100 11.54 4.78 -7.32
CA ALA A 100 10.27 5.39 -7.68
C ALA A 100 9.79 6.38 -6.59
N SER A 101 8.57 6.88 -6.69
CA SER A 101 7.98 7.86 -5.77
C SER A 101 6.50 7.56 -5.53
N GLU A 102 5.81 8.41 -4.79
CA GLU A 102 4.37 8.34 -4.54
C GLU A 102 3.50 8.26 -5.81
N SER A 103 4.05 8.67 -6.96
CA SER A 103 3.35 8.60 -8.24
C SER A 103 3.43 7.23 -8.93
N MET A 104 4.26 6.29 -8.44
CA MET A 104 4.53 5.01 -9.13
C MET A 104 3.22 4.27 -9.48
N TRP A 105 2.38 4.05 -8.47
CA TRP A 105 1.21 3.20 -8.60
C TRP A 105 0.14 3.77 -9.55
N SER A 106 -0.13 5.08 -9.49
CA SER A 106 -1.12 5.72 -10.35
C SER A 106 -0.52 6.17 -11.69
N ALA A 107 0.49 7.04 -11.66
CA ALA A 107 1.03 7.60 -12.91
C ALA A 107 1.88 6.63 -13.71
N GLY A 108 2.55 5.68 -13.05
CA GLY A 108 3.41 4.69 -13.71
C GLY A 108 2.69 3.39 -14.04
N GLU A 109 1.99 2.81 -13.07
CA GLU A 109 1.34 1.49 -13.20
C GLU A 109 -0.17 1.56 -13.47
N HIS A 110 -0.77 2.75 -13.48
CA HIS A 110 -2.20 2.98 -13.77
C HIS A 110 -3.15 2.16 -12.90
N ILE A 111 -2.80 1.92 -11.62
CA ILE A 111 -3.60 1.09 -10.72
C ILE A 111 -4.99 1.67 -10.44
N ASP A 112 -5.13 2.99 -10.53
CA ASP A 112 -6.39 3.72 -10.45
C ASP A 112 -7.35 3.34 -11.58
N GLN A 113 -6.87 3.28 -12.82
CA GLN A 113 -7.69 2.87 -13.98
C GLN A 113 -8.08 1.39 -13.86
N ILE A 114 -7.16 0.53 -13.42
CA ILE A 114 -7.44 -0.88 -13.19
C ILE A 114 -8.51 -1.03 -12.08
N ALA A 115 -8.38 -0.27 -10.99
CA ALA A 115 -9.35 -0.29 -9.91
C ALA A 115 -10.74 0.17 -10.39
N GLU A 116 -10.82 1.23 -11.21
CA GLU A 116 -12.07 1.69 -11.82
C GLU A 116 -12.74 0.61 -12.66
N GLU A 117 -11.99 -0.03 -13.57
CA GLU A 117 -12.51 -1.11 -14.41
C GLU A 117 -13.06 -2.28 -13.57
N MET A 118 -12.33 -2.68 -12.53
CA MET A 118 -12.76 -3.75 -11.63
C MET A 118 -13.94 -3.37 -10.76
N ILE A 119 -14.02 -2.11 -10.31
CA ILE A 119 -15.16 -1.59 -9.54
C ILE A 119 -16.40 -1.56 -10.44
N ALA A 120 -16.29 -1.05 -11.66
CA ALA A 120 -17.37 -1.01 -12.64
C ALA A 120 -17.85 -2.42 -13.02
N ALA A 121 -16.94 -3.39 -13.09
CA ALA A 121 -17.26 -4.81 -13.31
C ALA A 121 -17.84 -5.51 -12.06
N GLY A 122 -17.82 -4.88 -10.88
CA GLY A 122 -18.25 -5.48 -9.61
C GLY A 122 -17.29 -6.55 -9.07
N GLU A 123 -16.05 -6.59 -9.57
CA GLU A 123 -14.99 -7.51 -9.15
C GLU A 123 -14.19 -6.98 -7.96
N LEU A 124 -14.17 -5.66 -7.79
CA LEU A 124 -13.53 -4.96 -6.67
C LEU A 124 -14.57 -4.07 -5.97
N ALA A 125 -14.63 -4.13 -4.64
CA ALA A 125 -15.41 -3.16 -3.87
C ALA A 125 -14.74 -1.78 -3.94
N PRO A 126 -15.49 -0.67 -4.01
CA PRO A 126 -14.92 0.67 -3.94
C PRO A 126 -13.98 0.83 -2.74
N LEU A 127 -12.78 1.34 -2.98
CA LEU A 127 -11.73 1.47 -1.97
C LEU A 127 -10.96 2.78 -2.15
N ILE A 128 -10.39 3.27 -1.06
CA ILE A 128 -9.40 4.36 -1.08
C ILE A 128 -8.03 3.73 -1.30
N MET A 129 -7.19 4.36 -2.13
CA MET A 129 -5.78 3.96 -2.25
C MET A 129 -4.88 5.13 -1.85
N VAL A 130 -3.86 4.84 -1.04
CA VAL A 130 -2.92 5.84 -0.51
C VAL A 130 -1.52 5.45 -0.92
N PHE A 131 -0.81 6.36 -1.59
CA PHE A 131 0.54 6.13 -2.10
C PHE A 131 1.48 7.12 -1.42
N PRO A 132 2.17 6.75 -0.33
CA PRO A 132 3.14 7.63 0.31
C PRO A 132 4.51 7.55 -0.35
N PHE A 133 5.25 8.65 -0.30
CA PHE A 133 6.67 8.63 -0.55
C PHE A 133 7.42 8.06 0.65
N VAL A 134 8.19 7.00 0.43
CA VAL A 134 8.99 6.30 1.45
C VAL A 134 10.42 6.10 0.96
N ARG A 135 11.38 6.05 1.89
CA ARG A 135 12.81 5.84 1.59
C ARG A 135 13.51 5.08 2.72
N TYR A 136 14.61 4.40 2.40
CA TYR A 136 15.52 3.92 3.42
C TYR A 136 16.09 5.09 4.23
N ASP A 137 16.30 4.84 5.51
CA ASP A 137 17.06 5.75 6.35
C ASP A 137 18.49 5.88 5.83
N THR A 138 19.08 7.04 6.07
CA THR A 138 20.48 7.29 5.75
C THR A 138 21.39 6.43 6.62
N ALA A 139 22.62 6.18 6.18
CA ALA A 139 23.62 5.46 6.98
C ALA A 139 23.87 6.11 8.35
N LYS A 140 23.68 7.43 8.47
CA LYS A 140 23.80 8.17 9.73
C LYS A 140 22.66 7.81 10.69
N GLU A 141 21.44 7.75 10.19
CA GLU A 141 20.25 7.39 10.97
C GLU A 141 20.33 5.94 11.44
N ILE A 142 20.64 5.01 10.52
CA ILE A 142 20.84 3.60 10.87
C ILE A 142 21.91 3.44 11.96
N LYS A 143 23.02 4.19 11.86
CA LYS A 143 24.08 4.12 12.88
C LYS A 143 23.61 4.61 14.26
N ALA A 144 22.77 5.65 14.30
CA ALA A 144 22.22 6.16 15.54
C ALA A 144 21.22 5.16 16.16
N ASP A 145 20.39 4.52 15.33
CA ASP A 145 19.42 3.52 15.80
C ASP A 145 20.10 2.26 16.33
N MET A 146 21.31 1.95 15.84
CA MET A 146 22.10 0.78 16.27
C MET A 146 23.02 1.06 17.47
N GLU A 147 22.85 2.15 18.22
CA GLU A 147 23.67 2.45 19.40
C GLU A 147 23.58 1.37 20.50
N ASP A 148 22.44 0.69 20.61
CA ASP A 148 22.23 -0.46 21.51
C ASP A 148 22.50 -1.83 20.83
N GLY A 149 22.95 -1.81 19.58
CA GLY A 149 23.21 -3.00 18.77
C GLY A 149 21.99 -3.60 18.06
N VAL A 150 20.80 -3.02 18.23
CA VAL A 150 19.55 -3.46 17.58
C VAL A 150 19.17 -2.46 16.50
N ARG A 151 18.81 -2.94 15.31
CA ARG A 151 18.30 -2.05 14.27
C ARG A 151 16.86 -1.66 14.58
N GLY A 152 16.62 -0.37 14.81
CA GLY A 152 15.30 0.23 14.93
C GLY A 152 14.43 0.04 13.69
N GLU A 153 13.11 0.25 13.86
CA GLU A 153 12.18 0.35 12.72
C GLU A 153 12.49 1.60 11.90
N SER A 154 12.44 1.52 10.56
CA SER A 154 12.80 2.66 9.72
C SER A 154 11.91 3.88 9.95
N LYS A 155 12.42 5.10 9.77
CA LYS A 155 11.60 6.32 9.92
C LYS A 155 10.44 6.36 8.93
N SER A 156 10.65 5.86 7.72
CA SER A 156 9.56 5.73 6.73
C SER A 156 8.47 4.77 7.21
N ALA A 157 8.84 3.65 7.83
CA ALA A 157 7.85 2.74 8.41
C ALA A 157 7.09 3.41 9.56
N GLN A 158 7.81 4.06 10.48
CA GLN A 158 7.21 4.82 11.59
C GLN A 158 6.27 5.93 11.09
N PHE A 159 6.69 6.71 10.10
CA PHE A 159 5.87 7.74 9.45
C PHE A 159 4.54 7.17 8.93
N VAL A 160 4.60 6.04 8.19
CA VAL A 160 3.40 5.44 7.61
C VAL A 160 2.39 5.07 8.68
N TRP A 161 2.82 4.36 9.73
CA TRP A 161 1.86 3.83 10.71
C TRP A 161 1.47 4.84 11.81
N GLN A 162 2.40 5.70 12.24
CA GLN A 162 2.15 6.64 13.36
C GLN A 162 1.51 7.95 12.91
N GLU A 163 1.86 8.44 11.73
CA GLU A 163 1.42 9.78 11.29
C GLU A 163 0.46 9.69 10.11
N LEU A 164 0.81 8.93 9.07
CA LEU A 164 0.01 8.89 7.85
C LEU A 164 -1.31 8.14 8.03
N VAL A 165 -1.31 6.93 8.60
CA VAL A 165 -2.55 6.15 8.81
C VAL A 165 -3.59 6.96 9.62
N PRO A 166 -3.25 7.55 10.78
CA PRO A 166 -4.19 8.39 11.51
C PRO A 166 -4.63 9.64 10.75
N ALA A 167 -3.73 10.27 9.99
CA ALA A 167 -4.08 11.43 9.17
C ALA A 167 -5.09 11.08 8.06
N ILE A 168 -4.97 9.90 7.45
CA ILE A 168 -5.90 9.40 6.45
C ILE A 168 -7.26 9.08 7.08
N ASP A 169 -7.29 8.37 8.21
CA ASP A 169 -8.53 8.06 8.94
C ASP A 169 -9.26 9.31 9.45
N GLN A 170 -8.52 10.39 9.73
CA GLN A 170 -9.11 11.68 10.13
C GLN A 170 -9.67 12.46 8.93
N ALA A 171 -8.99 12.40 7.78
CA ALA A 171 -9.31 13.24 6.62
C ALA A 171 -10.34 12.60 5.68
N PHE A 172 -10.45 11.27 5.67
CA PHE A 172 -11.28 10.51 4.74
C PHE A 172 -12.18 9.51 5.46
N SER A 173 -13.23 9.07 4.77
CA SER A 173 -14.24 8.14 5.26
C SER A 173 -13.74 6.69 5.17
N THR A 174 -12.81 6.33 6.05
CA THR A 174 -12.18 5.00 6.05
C THR A 174 -12.92 4.00 6.94
N ASP A 175 -12.69 2.71 6.71
CA ASP A 175 -12.88 1.66 7.73
C ASP A 175 -11.58 1.52 8.54
N PRO A 176 -11.50 2.05 9.78
CA PRO A 176 -10.28 2.07 10.58
C PRO A 176 -10.01 0.73 11.29
N ARG A 177 -10.76 -0.33 10.98
CA ARG A 177 -10.50 -1.66 11.54
C ARG A 177 -9.44 -2.37 10.71
N PRO A 178 -8.72 -3.35 11.27
CA PRO A 178 -7.67 -4.06 10.53
C PRO A 178 -8.21 -4.72 9.26
N GLU A 179 -9.43 -5.25 9.29
CA GLU A 179 -10.08 -5.88 8.14
C GLU A 179 -10.36 -4.89 6.99
N GLY A 180 -10.43 -3.60 7.30
CA GLY A 180 -10.59 -2.52 6.34
C GLY A 180 -9.26 -1.89 5.88
N ARG A 181 -8.11 -2.30 6.44
CA ARG A 181 -6.80 -1.75 6.07
C ARG A 181 -5.89 -2.80 5.45
N PHE A 182 -5.35 -2.45 4.28
CA PHE A 182 -4.42 -3.27 3.53
C PHE A 182 -3.13 -2.51 3.28
N ILE A 183 -1.98 -3.19 3.30
CA ILE A 183 -0.69 -2.60 2.94
C ILE A 183 0.03 -3.49 1.93
N GLY A 184 0.71 -2.89 0.96
CA GLY A 184 1.58 -3.67 0.09
C GLY A 184 2.57 -2.85 -0.70
N GLY A 185 3.55 -3.50 -1.31
CA GLY A 185 4.58 -2.80 -2.07
C GLY A 185 5.54 -3.68 -2.85
N PHE A 186 6.30 -3.06 -3.75
CA PHE A 186 7.34 -3.71 -4.56
C PHE A 186 8.74 -3.47 -3.99
N SER A 187 9.60 -4.50 -3.97
CA SER A 187 11.01 -4.37 -3.59
C SER A 187 11.20 -3.73 -2.21
N MET A 188 11.76 -2.51 -2.13
CA MET A 188 11.83 -1.71 -0.90
C MET A 188 10.45 -1.53 -0.25
N GLY A 189 9.42 -1.19 -1.04
CA GLY A 189 8.05 -1.06 -0.54
C GLY A 189 7.50 -2.39 -0.02
N GLY A 190 7.89 -3.52 -0.62
CA GLY A 190 7.51 -4.84 -0.13
C GLY A 190 8.16 -5.19 1.20
N LEU A 191 9.42 -4.79 1.40
CA LEU A 191 10.11 -4.89 2.69
C LEU A 191 9.39 -4.04 3.75
N PHE A 192 9.07 -2.78 3.46
CA PHE A 192 8.36 -1.92 4.40
C PHE A 192 6.94 -2.41 4.71
N ALA A 193 6.22 -2.96 3.73
CA ALA A 193 4.90 -3.54 3.97
C ALA A 193 4.98 -4.72 4.97
N LEU A 194 6.00 -5.57 4.84
CA LEU A 194 6.27 -6.64 5.81
C LEU A 194 6.71 -6.10 7.16
N GLU A 195 7.65 -5.15 7.19
CA GLU A 195 8.17 -4.54 8.41
C GLU A 195 7.04 -3.95 9.25
N ILE A 196 6.21 -3.09 8.64
CA ILE A 196 5.09 -2.43 9.32
C ILE A 196 4.05 -3.47 9.74
N GLY A 197 3.60 -4.32 8.80
CA GLY A 197 2.50 -5.24 9.07
C GLY A 197 2.82 -6.31 10.12
N LEU A 198 4.06 -6.78 10.19
CA LEU A 198 4.49 -7.78 11.16
C LEU A 198 4.86 -7.19 12.53
N ARG A 199 5.37 -5.94 12.56
CA ARG A 199 5.69 -5.26 13.83
C ARG A 199 4.44 -4.73 14.55
N HIS A 200 3.40 -4.40 13.80
CA HIS A 200 2.15 -3.81 14.32
C HIS A 200 0.95 -4.75 14.07
N PRO A 201 0.92 -5.93 14.73
CA PRO A 201 -0.17 -6.88 14.55
C PRO A 201 -1.49 -6.23 14.98
N GLY A 202 -2.47 -6.23 14.07
CA GLY A 202 -3.76 -5.56 14.29
C GLY A 202 -3.82 -4.13 13.75
N LEU A 203 -2.87 -3.69 12.92
CA LEU A 203 -3.04 -2.46 12.13
C LEU A 203 -3.60 -2.75 10.73
N PHE A 204 -3.13 -3.82 10.09
CA PHE A 204 -3.51 -4.25 8.74
C PHE A 204 -4.01 -5.69 8.74
N GLY A 205 -5.10 -5.94 8.02
CA GLY A 205 -5.69 -7.28 7.84
C GLY A 205 -5.08 -8.06 6.68
N VAL A 206 -4.46 -7.35 5.72
CA VAL A 206 -3.78 -7.96 4.57
C VAL A 206 -2.45 -7.26 4.31
N ILE A 207 -1.40 -8.07 4.11
CA ILE A 207 -0.05 -7.62 3.75
C ILE A 207 0.34 -8.24 2.41
N GLY A 208 0.61 -7.40 1.41
CA GLY A 208 1.07 -7.79 0.07
C GLY A 208 2.54 -7.42 -0.16
N ALA A 209 3.42 -8.42 -0.26
CA ALA A 209 4.85 -8.19 -0.47
C ALA A 209 5.29 -8.72 -1.85
N TYR A 210 5.57 -7.81 -2.78
CA TYR A 210 5.91 -8.17 -4.16
C TYR A 210 7.42 -8.05 -4.38
N SER A 211 8.10 -9.20 -4.56
CA SER A 211 9.56 -9.26 -4.69
C SER A 211 10.30 -8.45 -3.61
N PRO A 212 9.99 -8.65 -2.31
CA PRO A 212 10.46 -7.76 -1.25
C PRO A 212 11.99 -7.80 -1.13
N ALA A 213 12.59 -6.66 -0.78
CA ALA A 213 14.03 -6.47 -0.64
C ALA A 213 14.59 -7.09 0.66
N LEU A 214 14.21 -8.33 0.95
CA LEU A 214 14.67 -9.10 2.11
C LEU A 214 16.10 -9.59 1.87
N THR A 215 16.87 -9.62 2.95
CA THR A 215 18.23 -10.13 3.00
C THR A 215 18.31 -11.26 4.03
N TRP A 216 19.40 -12.03 4.01
CA TRP A 216 19.60 -13.09 5.00
C TRP A 216 19.66 -12.57 6.44
N ARG A 217 20.04 -11.29 6.65
CA ARG A 217 20.12 -10.65 7.96
C ARG A 217 18.75 -10.40 8.59
N ASP A 218 17.68 -10.46 7.80
CA ASP A 218 16.32 -10.27 8.31
C ASP A 218 15.76 -11.54 8.96
N TYR A 219 16.52 -12.64 8.98
CA TYR A 219 16.13 -13.96 9.51
C TYR A 219 17.10 -14.53 10.57
N THR A 220 18.11 -13.76 10.97
CA THR A 220 19.17 -14.19 11.91
C THR A 220 19.32 -13.22 13.04
#